data_AF-A0A7R9WLZ2-F1
#
_entry.id   AF-A0A7R9WLZ2-F1
#
_cell.length_a   1.000
_cell.length_b   1.000
_cell.length_c   1.000
_cell.angle_alpha   90.00
_cell.angle_beta   90.00
_cell.angle_gamma   90.00
#
_symmetry.space_group_name_H-M   'P 1'
#
loop_
_entity.id
_entity.type
_entity.pdbx_description
1 polymer ?
#
loop_
_entity_poly.entity_id
_entity_poly.type
_entity_poly.pdbx_seq_one_letter_code
_entity_poly.pdbx_strand_id
1 'polypeptide(L)'
;VLSKCDLISEEEIDNLLEITSASEVWSREQHRNSLLPTNFEDGTPEQRRLEKRRRSRQRLTDSICQLLDDYTMVSYCSLNIQDEDSMDNLLGIIDNMIQYGEDLDVRGAEQDDDVGENPYDSIFNS
;
A
#
# COMPACT_ATOMS: atom_id res chain seq x y z
N VAL A 1 12.92 -23.33 -13.79
CA VAL A 1 11.69 -22.93 -13.08
C VAL A 1 11.43 -21.52 -13.51
N LEU A 2 10.51 -21.32 -14.46
CA LEU A 2 10.11 -19.98 -14.88
C LEU A 2 9.17 -19.44 -13.81
N SER A 3 9.52 -18.32 -13.20
CA SER A 3 8.66 -17.60 -12.26
C SER A 3 7.45 -17.07 -13.01
N LYS A 4 6.32 -16.84 -12.32
CA LYS A 4 5.16 -16.15 -12.92
C LYS A 4 5.54 -14.78 -13.49
N CYS A 5 6.63 -14.17 -13.00
CA CYS A 5 7.18 -12.93 -13.53
C CYS A 5 7.81 -13.09 -14.92
N ASP A 6 8.30 -14.29 -15.29
CA ASP A 6 8.94 -14.54 -16.58
C ASP A 6 7.91 -14.75 -17.73
N LEU A 7 6.61 -14.85 -17.39
CA LEU A 7 5.52 -15.02 -18.35
C LEU A 7 4.76 -13.73 -18.66
N ILE A 8 5.10 -12.63 -17.97
CA ILE A 8 4.46 -11.33 -18.18
C ILE A 8 5.28 -10.59 -19.23
N SER A 9 4.63 -10.13 -20.29
CA SER A 9 5.32 -9.34 -21.32
C SER A 9 5.82 -8.01 -20.76
N GLU A 10 6.91 -7.45 -21.29
CA GLU A 10 7.41 -6.14 -20.88
C GLU A 10 6.31 -5.06 -20.99
N GLU A 11 5.45 -5.15 -22.00
CA GLU A 11 4.28 -4.28 -22.17
C GLU A 11 3.25 -4.42 -21.02
N GLU A 12 3.01 -5.63 -20.51
CA GLU A 12 2.13 -5.85 -19.36
C GLU A 12 2.77 -5.38 -18.04
N ILE A 13 4.10 -5.40 -17.95
CA ILE A 13 4.86 -4.85 -16.82
C ILE A 13 4.76 -3.32 -16.84
N ASP A 14 4.96 -2.70 -17.99
CA ASP A 14 4.83 -1.25 -18.17
C ASP A 14 3.39 -0.80 -17.87
N ASN A 15 2.39 -1.49 -18.40
CA ASN A 15 0.98 -1.24 -18.07
C ASN A 15 0.67 -1.46 -16.59
N LEU A 16 1.43 -2.29 -15.86
CA LEU A 16 1.26 -2.48 -14.42
C LEU A 16 1.93 -1.35 -13.63
N LEU A 17 3.11 -0.92 -14.06
CA LEU A 17 3.88 0.18 -13.45
C LEU A 17 3.24 1.55 -13.73
N GLU A 18 2.55 1.70 -14.86
CA GLU A 18 1.74 2.88 -15.18
C GLU A 18 0.50 3.00 -14.28
N ILE A 19 0.04 1.90 -13.68
CA ILE A 19 -1.04 1.95 -12.69
C ILE A 19 -0.46 2.47 -11.37
N THR A 20 -0.43 3.79 -11.29
CA THR A 20 -0.02 4.56 -10.11
C THR A 20 -1.13 4.70 -9.07
N SER A 21 -2.38 4.39 -9.44
CA SER A 21 -3.54 4.47 -8.54
C SER A 21 -3.94 3.09 -7.99
N ALA A 22 -3.79 2.93 -6.69
CA ALA A 22 -4.33 1.82 -5.91
C ALA A 22 -5.85 1.66 -6.12
N SER A 23 -6.57 2.75 -6.38
CA SER A 23 -8.00 2.74 -6.71
C SER A 23 -8.29 2.08 -8.07
N GLU A 24 -7.42 2.29 -9.06
CA GLU A 24 -7.51 1.66 -10.38
C GLU A 24 -7.17 0.16 -10.33
N VAL A 25 -6.10 -0.21 -9.60
CA VAL A 25 -5.77 -1.61 -9.30
C VAL A 25 -6.95 -2.31 -8.63
N TRP A 26 -7.52 -1.69 -7.60
CA TRP A 26 -8.63 -2.25 -6.84
C TRP A 26 -9.90 -2.42 -7.67
N SER A 27 -10.20 -1.44 -8.54
CA SER A 27 -11.33 -1.50 -9.48
C SER A 27 -11.20 -2.65 -10.47
N ARG A 28 -10.00 -2.86 -11.02
CA ARG A 28 -9.70 -3.98 -11.93
C ARG A 28 -9.82 -5.33 -11.23
N GLU A 29 -9.37 -5.41 -9.98
CA GLU A 29 -9.45 -6.63 -9.17
C GLU A 29 -10.90 -6.97 -8.76
N GLN A 30 -11.80 -5.99 -8.66
CA GLN A 30 -13.21 -6.26 -8.34
C GLN A 30 -13.87 -7.19 -9.36
N HIS A 31 -13.61 -6.95 -10.65
CA HIS A 31 -14.16 -7.73 -11.74
C HIS A 31 -13.54 -9.12 -11.85
N ARG A 32 -12.22 -9.23 -11.62
CA ARG A 32 -11.50 -10.52 -11.71
C ARG A 32 -11.84 -11.47 -10.57
N ASN A 33 -12.05 -10.95 -9.37
CA ASN A 33 -12.20 -11.77 -8.17
C ASN A 33 -13.68 -12.03 -7.81
N SER A 34 -14.65 -11.60 -8.62
CA SER A 34 -16.09 -11.85 -8.38
C SER A 34 -16.35 -13.34 -8.18
N LEU A 35 -16.83 -13.72 -7.00
CA LEU A 35 -17.09 -15.12 -6.64
C LEU A 35 -18.46 -15.60 -7.12
N LEU A 36 -19.23 -14.71 -7.75
CA LEU A 36 -20.50 -15.03 -8.39
C LEU A 36 -20.26 -15.37 -9.87
N PRO A 37 -20.83 -16.48 -10.37
CA PRO A 37 -20.91 -16.71 -11.80
C PRO A 37 -21.63 -15.54 -12.49
N THR A 38 -21.42 -15.41 -13.79
CA THR A 38 -22.05 -14.38 -14.65
C THR A 38 -23.56 -14.28 -14.44
N ASN A 39 -24.20 -15.41 -14.10
CA ASN A 39 -25.58 -15.48 -13.63
C ASN A 39 -25.63 -15.55 -12.10
N PHE A 40 -26.12 -14.48 -11.47
CA PHE A 40 -26.24 -14.32 -10.01
C PHE A 40 -27.02 -15.45 -9.31
N GLU A 41 -27.91 -16.13 -10.03
CA GLU A 41 -28.80 -17.17 -9.48
C GLU A 41 -28.16 -18.56 -9.36
N ASP A 42 -27.09 -18.84 -10.13
CA ASP A 42 -26.37 -20.13 -10.12
C ASP A 42 -25.35 -20.28 -8.98
N GLY A 43 -25.09 -19.21 -8.22
CA GLY A 43 -24.11 -19.25 -7.13
C GLY A 43 -24.57 -20.10 -5.95
N THR A 44 -23.68 -20.90 -5.38
CA THR A 44 -23.94 -21.61 -4.11
C THR A 44 -24.31 -20.62 -2.99
N PRO A 45 -25.13 -21.01 -2.00
CA PRO A 45 -25.49 -20.12 -0.88
C PRO A 45 -24.28 -19.59 -0.10
N GLU A 46 -23.18 -20.36 -0.05
CA GLU A 46 -21.91 -19.94 0.55
C GLU A 46 -21.21 -18.83 -0.26
N GLN A 47 -21.19 -18.92 -1.59
CA GLN A 47 -20.65 -17.86 -2.46
C GLN A 47 -21.39 -16.53 -2.28
N ARG A 48 -22.73 -16.58 -2.16
CA ARG A 48 -23.57 -15.39 -1.93
C ARG A 48 -23.25 -14.71 -0.59
N ARG A 49 -23.02 -15.49 0.46
CA ARG A 49 -22.60 -14.98 1.78
C ARG A 49 -21.24 -14.32 1.73
N LEU A 50 -20.29 -14.95 1.06
CA LEU A 50 -18.92 -14.45 0.95
C LEU A 50 -18.87 -13.14 0.14
N GLU A 51 -19.63 -13.04 -0.95
CA GLU A 51 -19.80 -11.81 -1.72
C GLU A 51 -20.47 -10.69 -0.92
N LYS A 52 -21.51 -11.00 -0.15
CA LYS A 52 -22.13 -10.01 0.75
C LYS A 52 -21.13 -9.49 1.79
N ARG A 53 -20.32 -10.39 2.38
CA ARG A 53 -19.26 -10.01 3.33
C ARG A 53 -18.17 -9.18 2.67
N ARG A 54 -17.81 -9.47 1.42
CA ARG A 54 -16.84 -8.69 0.64
C ARG A 54 -17.36 -7.29 0.34
N ARG A 55 -18.58 -7.16 -0.19
CA ARG A 55 -19.23 -5.86 -0.44
C ARG A 55 -19.36 -5.01 0.82
N SER A 56 -19.61 -5.63 1.96
CA SER A 56 -19.63 -4.94 3.26
C SER A 56 -18.31 -4.25 3.63
N ARG A 57 -17.16 -4.77 3.15
CA ARG A 57 -15.83 -4.20 3.40
C ARG A 57 -15.35 -3.29 2.28
N GLN A 58 -16.07 -3.24 1.15
CA GLN A 58 -15.65 -2.52 -0.05
C GLN A 58 -15.44 -1.03 0.22
N ARG A 59 -16.38 -0.38 0.91
CA ARG A 59 -16.27 1.05 1.25
C ARG A 59 -15.01 1.40 2.04
N LEU A 60 -14.60 0.51 2.95
CA LEU A 60 -13.37 0.71 3.74
C LEU A 60 -12.15 0.55 2.84
N THR A 61 -12.12 -0.50 2.02
CA THR A 61 -11.01 -0.72 1.10
C THR A 61 -10.87 0.41 0.09
N ASP A 62 -11.98 0.92 -0.45
CA ASP A 62 -11.99 2.08 -1.36
C ASP A 62 -11.39 3.32 -0.68
N SER A 63 -11.76 3.58 0.58
CA SER A 63 -11.23 4.73 1.35
C SER A 63 -9.72 4.59 1.63
N ILE A 64 -9.24 3.36 1.84
CA ILE A 64 -7.81 3.08 2.02
C ILE A 64 -7.06 3.27 0.70
N CYS A 65 -7.59 2.79 -0.42
CA CYS A 65 -7.01 3.00 -1.74
C CYS A 65 -6.90 4.49 -2.07
N GLN A 66 -7.96 5.27 -1.78
CA GLN A 66 -7.94 6.71 -1.97
C GLN A 66 -6.86 7.39 -1.10
N LEU A 67 -6.69 6.98 0.15
CA LEU A 67 -5.65 7.51 1.02
C LEU A 67 -4.23 7.18 0.50
N LEU A 68 -4.02 5.95 0.01
CA LEU A 68 -2.74 5.55 -0.57
C LEU A 68 -2.41 6.39 -1.81
N ASP A 69 -3.42 6.69 -2.63
CA ASP A 69 -3.29 7.52 -3.83
C ASP A 69 -3.04 8.99 -3.49
N ASP A 70 -3.83 9.57 -2.57
CA ASP A 70 -3.78 10.97 -2.19
C ASP A 70 -2.41 11.38 -1.59
N TYR A 71 -1.73 10.44 -0.94
CA TYR A 71 -0.43 10.66 -0.29
C TYR A 71 0.74 9.97 -0.98
N THR A 72 0.53 9.29 -2.12
CA THR A 72 1.57 8.53 -2.84
C THR A 72 2.40 7.64 -1.89
N MET A 73 1.73 6.97 -0.95
CA MET A 73 2.41 6.24 0.14
C MET A 73 3.19 5.01 -0.35
N VAL A 74 2.91 4.53 -1.56
CA VAL A 74 3.53 3.35 -2.14
C VAL A 74 3.80 3.61 -3.61
N SER A 75 5.05 3.43 -4.04
CA SER A 75 5.46 3.47 -5.44
C SER A 75 6.06 2.13 -5.85
N TYR A 76 5.71 1.64 -7.03
CA TYR A 76 6.35 0.46 -7.60
C TYR A 76 7.68 0.87 -8.24
N CYS A 77 8.74 0.13 -7.93
CA CYS A 77 10.02 0.22 -8.63
C CYS A 77 10.24 -1.08 -9.40
N SER A 78 10.52 -0.98 -10.70
CA SER A 78 10.93 -2.15 -11.47
C SER A 78 12.37 -2.53 -11.13
N LEU A 79 12.64 -3.84 -11.10
CA LEU A 79 13.98 -4.39 -10.97
C LEU A 79 14.26 -5.20 -12.24
N ASN A 80 15.22 -4.75 -13.03
CA ASN A 80 15.70 -5.51 -14.17
C ASN A 80 17.14 -5.96 -13.91
N ILE A 81 17.32 -7.27 -13.68
CA ILE A 81 18.63 -7.85 -13.34
C ILE A 81 19.67 -7.76 -14.49
N GLN A 82 19.23 -7.42 -15.70
CA GLN A 82 20.13 -7.20 -16.85
C GLN A 82 20.51 -5.72 -17.02
N ASP A 83 19.88 -4.82 -16.27
CA ASP A 83 20.06 -3.38 -16.35
C ASP A 83 20.65 -2.83 -15.05
N GLU A 84 21.93 -2.46 -15.12
CA GLU A 84 22.71 -1.95 -13.99
C GLU A 84 22.13 -0.63 -13.45
N ASP A 85 21.60 0.23 -14.33
CA ASP A 85 20.99 1.50 -13.93
C ASP A 85 19.72 1.29 -13.07
N SER A 86 18.95 0.23 -13.35
CA SER A 86 17.77 -0.13 -12.55
C SER A 86 18.14 -0.61 -11.14
N MET A 87 19.28 -1.30 -11.01
CA MET A 87 19.79 -1.76 -9.72
C MET A 87 20.31 -0.59 -8.89
N ASP A 88 21.07 0.31 -9.50
CA ASP A 88 21.60 1.51 -8.85
C ASP A 88 20.48 2.44 -8.38
N ASN A 89 19.45 2.64 -9.19
CA ASN A 89 18.29 3.43 -8.81
C ASN A 89 17.54 2.80 -7.62
N LEU A 90 17.33 1.48 -7.63
CA LEU A 90 16.68 0.78 -6.52
C LEU A 90 17.49 0.88 -5.21
N LEU A 91 18.81 0.73 -5.30
CA LEU A 91 19.72 0.92 -4.15
C LEU A 91 19.60 2.35 -3.58
N GLY A 92 19.58 3.37 -4.44
CA GLY A 92 19.38 4.75 -4.02
C GLY A 92 18.02 4.99 -3.34
N ILE A 93 16.94 4.37 -3.84
CA ILE A 93 15.62 4.46 -3.20
C ILE A 93 15.63 3.81 -1.81
N ILE A 94 16.27 2.65 -1.66
CA ILE A 94 16.39 1.94 -0.38
C ILE A 94 17.17 2.79 0.63
N ASP A 95 18.31 3.35 0.23
CA ASP A 95 19.13 4.18 1.11
C ASP A 95 18.38 5.42 1.59
N ASN A 96 17.65 6.09 0.68
CA ASN A 96 16.80 7.24 1.03
C ASN A 96 15.67 6.85 2.00
N MET A 97 15.04 5.69 1.82
CA MET A 97 13.97 5.21 2.69
C MET A 97 14.48 4.90 4.10
N ILE A 98 15.67 4.30 4.22
CA ILE A 98 16.32 4.01 5.50
C ILE A 98 16.64 5.32 6.23
N GLN A 99 17.28 6.27 5.55
CA GLN A 99 17.60 7.59 6.12
C GLN A 99 16.35 8.36 6.56
N TYR A 100 15.26 8.30 5.79
CA TYR A 100 13.98 8.88 6.18
C TYR A 100 13.41 8.25 7.45
N GLY A 101 13.52 6.92 7.59
CA GLY A 101 13.12 6.21 8.80
C GLY A 101 13.94 6.61 10.03
N GLU A 102 15.24 6.80 9.86
CA GLU A 102 16.14 7.28 10.92
C GLU A 102 15.84 8.74 11.31
N ASP A 103 15.62 9.64 10.34
CA ASP A 103 15.25 11.05 10.61
C ASP A 103 13.93 11.16 11.39
N LEU A 104 12.95 10.30 11.11
CA LEU A 104 11.69 10.25 11.86
C LEU A 104 11.89 9.81 13.32
N ASP A 105 12.81 8.88 13.59
CA ASP A 105 13.11 8.39 14.94
C ASP A 105 13.79 9.49 15.79
N VAL A 106 14.72 10.23 15.18
CA VAL A 106 15.39 11.39 15.81
C VAL A 106 14.38 12.49 16.16
N ARG A 107 13.43 12.79 15.25
CA ARG A 107 12.41 13.84 15.47
C ARG A 107 11.37 13.46 16.51
N GLY A 108 11.08 12.17 16.67
CA GLY A 108 10.22 11.66 17.75
C GLY A 108 10.84 11.88 19.13
N ALA A 109 12.16 11.70 19.25
CA ALA A 109 12.88 11.93 20.50
C ALA A 109 12.96 13.41 20.89
N GLU A 110 13.13 14.34 19.93
CA GLU A 110 13.14 15.79 20.21
C GLU A 110 11.78 16.33 20.67
N GLN A 111 10.67 15.64 20.35
CA GLN A 111 9.32 16.09 20.71
C GLN A 111 8.91 15.72 22.15
N ASP A 112 9.55 14.70 22.74
CA ASP A 112 9.31 14.29 24.13
C ASP A 112 10.14 15.09 25.15
N ASP A 113 11.12 15.89 24.70
CA ASP A 113 11.96 16.74 25.55
C ASP A 113 11.38 18.15 25.81
N ASP A 114 10.28 18.52 25.15
CA ASP A 114 9.46 19.71 25.47
C ASP A 114 8.22 19.34 26.30
N VAL A 115 8.36 18.40 27.24
CA VAL A 115 7.47 18.38 28.42
C VAL A 115 7.90 19.54 29.30
N GLY A 116 7.50 20.74 28.85
CA GLY A 116 7.56 21.96 29.64
C GLY A 116 6.97 21.71 31.02
N GLU A 117 7.74 22.13 32.02
CA GLU A 117 7.38 22.27 33.43
C GLU A 117 5.86 22.30 33.66
N ASN A 118 5.31 21.17 34.13
CA ASN A 118 3.89 21.03 34.40
C ASN A 118 3.47 22.08 35.45
N PRO A 119 2.61 23.06 35.12
CA PRO A 119 2.23 24.14 36.05
C PRO A 119 1.53 23.64 37.32
N TYR A 120 1.16 22.36 37.36
CA TYR A 120 0.52 21.70 38.50
C TYR A 120 1.51 21.04 39.48
N ASP A 121 2.79 20.86 39.12
CA ASP A 121 3.78 20.23 40.02
C ASP A 121 4.12 21.10 41.23
N SER A 122 3.95 22.42 41.14
CA SER A 122 4.12 23.33 42.28
C SER A 122 3.02 23.25 43.35
N ILE A 123 1.91 22.53 43.11
CA ILE A 123 0.78 22.45 44.05
C ILE A 123 0.96 21.35 45.11
N PHE A 124 1.77 20.32 44.83
CA PHE A 124 1.93 19.17 45.74
C PHE A 124 3.14 19.25 46.68
N ASN A 125 4.00 20.25 46.53
CA ASN A 125 5.25 20.38 47.30
C ASN A 125 5.21 21.46 48.38
N SER A 126 4.02 21.94 48.78
CA SER A 126 3.86 22.90 49.88
C SER A 126 3.17 22.31 51.10
#